data_AF-A0AAC9U040-F1
#
_entry.id   AF-A0AAC9U040-F1
#
_cell.length_a   1.000
_cell.length_b   1.000
_cell.length_c   1.000
_cell.angle_alpha   90.00
_cell.angle_beta   90.00
_cell.angle_gamma   90.00
#
_symmetry.space_group_name_H-M   'P 1'
#
loop_
_entity.id
_entity.type
_entity.pdbx_description
1 polymer ?
#
loop_
_entity_poly.entity_id
_entity_poly.type
_entity_poly.pdbx_seq_one_letter_code
_entity_poly.pdbx_strand_id
1 'polypeptide(L)' 'MTQAADNSTTAKTGLDDASDDIKLAVDLIYLLESHEIEPDVALAALEIVKQDLQRKLGKANT' A
#
# COMPACT_ATOMS: atom_id res chain seq x y z
N MET A 1 -7.56 -44.45 -6.54
CA MET A 1 -6.60 -43.40 -6.14
C MET A 1 -6.96 -42.15 -6.92
N THR A 2 -7.85 -41.32 -6.37
CA THR A 2 -8.28 -40.07 -7.01
C THR A 2 -7.35 -38.95 -6.56
N GLN A 3 -6.78 -38.28 -7.55
CA GLN A 3 -5.93 -37.10 -7.43
C GLN A 3 -6.67 -36.01 -6.63
N ALA A 4 -6.11 -35.61 -5.49
CA ALA A 4 -6.55 -34.43 -4.76
C ALA A 4 -6.09 -33.22 -5.55
N ALA A 5 -7.06 -32.51 -6.13
CA ALA A 5 -6.85 -31.27 -6.84
C ALA A 5 -6.17 -30.24 -5.93
N ASP A 6 -5.14 -29.62 -6.50
CA ASP A 6 -4.45 -28.44 -6.03
C ASP A 6 -5.45 -27.34 -5.64
N ASN A 7 -5.42 -26.93 -4.37
CA ASN A 7 -6.08 -25.72 -3.90
C ASN A 7 -5.07 -24.82 -3.20
N SER A 8 -4.04 -24.40 -3.93
CA SER A 8 -3.10 -23.36 -3.46
C SER A 8 -3.12 -22.09 -4.32
N THR A 9 -4.13 -21.89 -5.18
CA THR A 9 -4.06 -20.88 -6.25
C THR A 9 -4.87 -19.57 -5.98
N THR A 10 -5.69 -19.46 -4.94
CA THR A 10 -6.69 -18.36 -4.89
C THR A 10 -6.35 -17.14 -4.00
N ALA A 11 -5.08 -16.77 -3.85
CA ALA A 11 -4.69 -15.51 -3.19
C ALA A 11 -3.68 -14.66 -3.97
N LYS A 12 -3.38 -15.05 -5.23
CA LYS A 12 -2.29 -14.45 -6.02
C LYS A 12 -2.77 -13.82 -7.33
N THR A 13 -3.91 -13.14 -7.36
CA THR A 13 -4.29 -12.32 -8.51
C THR A 13 -5.22 -11.19 -8.08
N GLY A 14 -4.65 -9.99 -7.98
CA GLY A 14 -5.37 -8.76 -7.66
C GLY A 14 -4.38 -7.62 -7.43
N LEU A 15 -3.40 -7.83 -6.54
CA LEU A 15 -2.34 -6.86 -6.30
C LEU A 15 -1.22 -6.90 -7.34
N ASP A 16 -0.82 -8.09 -7.84
CA ASP A 16 0.32 -8.22 -8.75
C ASP A 16 0.15 -7.42 -10.06
N ASP A 17 -1.09 -7.28 -10.55
CA ASP A 17 -1.47 -6.49 -11.73
C ASP A 17 -1.86 -5.03 -11.41
N ALA A 18 -1.90 -4.61 -10.14
CA ALA A 18 -2.26 -3.26 -9.77
C ALA A 18 -1.14 -2.25 -10.11
N SER A 19 -1.51 -0.99 -10.28
CA SER A 19 -0.56 0.12 -10.44
C SER A 19 0.33 0.28 -9.19
N ASP A 20 1.54 0.80 -9.38
CA ASP A 20 2.55 0.91 -8.32
C ASP A 20 2.04 1.74 -7.11
N ASP A 21 1.23 2.77 -7.37
CA ASP A 21 0.57 3.58 -6.33
C ASP A 21 -0.43 2.79 -5.50
N ILE A 22 -1.17 1.86 -6.11
CA ILE A 22 -2.12 0.99 -5.40
C ILE A 22 -1.38 -0.03 -4.55
N LYS A 23 -0.33 -0.65 -5.09
CA LYS A 23 0.52 -1.59 -4.36
C LYS A 23 1.13 -0.93 -3.12
N LEU A 24 1.71 0.25 -3.31
CA LEU A 24 2.30 1.02 -2.20
C LEU A 24 1.26 1.43 -1.16
N ALA A 25 0.05 1.83 -1.58
CA ALA A 25 -1.02 2.17 -0.65
C ALA A 25 -1.39 0.96 0.23
N VAL A 26 -1.46 -0.23 -0.34
CA VAL A 26 -1.76 -1.46 0.40
C VAL A 26 -0.64 -1.81 1.38
N ASP A 27 0.62 -1.70 0.97
CA ASP A 27 1.77 -1.91 1.85
C ASP A 27 1.77 -0.92 3.03
N LEU A 28 1.45 0.35 2.77
CA LEU A 28 1.36 1.38 3.80
C LEU A 28 0.22 1.10 4.79
N ILE A 29 -0.95 0.68 4.31
CA ILE A 29 -2.08 0.30 5.16
C ILE A 29 -1.67 -0.88 6.06
N TYR A 30 -1.08 -1.92 5.48
CA TYR A 30 -0.60 -3.08 6.24
C TYR A 30 0.40 -2.66 7.32
N LEU A 31 1.34 -1.77 7.00
CA LEU A 31 2.33 -1.29 7.96
C LEU A 31 1.69 -0.53 9.13
N LEU A 32 0.73 0.35 8.83
CA LEU A 32 0.03 1.15 9.84
C LEU A 32 -0.81 0.27 10.79
N GLU A 33 -1.54 -0.68 10.23
CA GLU A 33 -2.35 -1.64 10.99
C GLU A 33 -1.47 -2.56 11.85
N SER A 34 -0.35 -3.05 11.30
CA SER A 34 0.59 -3.93 12.01
C SER A 34 1.26 -3.26 13.21
N HIS A 35 1.29 -1.92 13.25
CA HIS A 35 1.81 -1.13 14.36
C HIS A 35 0.71 -0.49 15.21
N GLU A 36 -0.55 -0.90 15.01
CA GLU A 36 -1.72 -0.43 15.77
C GLU A 36 -1.86 1.11 15.77
N ILE A 37 -1.50 1.76 14.65
CA ILE A 37 -1.60 3.21 14.52
C ILE A 37 -3.07 3.62 14.35
N GLU A 38 -3.54 4.53 15.20
CA GLU A 38 -4.92 5.02 15.07
C GLU A 38 -5.14 5.72 13.72
N PRO A 39 -6.31 5.53 13.07
CA PRO A 39 -6.58 6.08 11.75
C PRO A 39 -6.43 7.61 11.66
N ASP A 40 -6.81 8.36 12.69
CA ASP A 40 -6.68 9.82 12.70
C ASP A 40 -5.21 10.26 12.72
N VAL A 41 -4.37 9.57 13.50
CA VAL A 41 -2.92 9.79 13.57
C VAL A 41 -2.28 9.43 12.22
N ALA A 42 -2.66 8.30 11.64
CA ALA A 42 -2.18 7.87 10.33
C ALA A 42 -2.51 8.90 9.24
N LEU A 43 -3.76 9.39 9.19
CA LEU A 43 -4.19 10.41 8.23
C LEU A 43 -3.42 11.72 8.40
N ALA A 44 -3.21 12.17 9.64
CA ALA A 44 -2.42 13.38 9.91
C ALA A 44 -0.96 13.23 9.43
N ALA A 45 -0.34 12.08 9.68
CA ALA A 45 1.02 11.78 9.21
C ALA A 45 1.10 11.71 7.68
N LEU A 46 0.14 11.05 7.02
CA LEU A 46 0.10 10.94 5.56
C LEU A 46 -0.07 12.30 4.88
N GLU A 47 -0.82 13.24 5.47
CA GLU A 47 -0.92 14.60 4.94
C GLU A 47 0.42 15.34 5.02
N ILE A 48 1.21 15.15 6.10
CA ILE A 48 2.56 15.71 6.20
C ILE A 48 3.47 15.12 5.11
N VAL A 49 3.45 13.79 4.93
CA VAL A 49 4.24 13.10 3.89
C VAL A 49 3.87 13.60 2.50
N LYS A 50 2.58 13.68 2.19
CA LYS A 50 2.08 14.22 0.91
C LYS A 50 2.58 15.63 0.65
N GLN A 51 2.51 16.52 1.64
CA GLN A 51 3.02 17.89 1.52
C GLN A 51 4.55 17.94 1.29
N ASP A 52 5.33 17.04 1.87
CA ASP A 52 6.77 16.94 1.61
C ASP A 52 7.05 16.47 0.17
N LEU A 53 6.34 15.45 -0.30
CA LEU A 53 6.46 14.94 -1.67
C LEU A 53 6.06 16.00 -2.70
N GLN A 54 4.95 16.71 -2.48
CA GLN A 54 4.53 17.83 -3.32
C GLN A 54 5.58 18.94 -3.38
N ARG A 55 6.20 19.27 -2.24
CA ARG A 55 7.32 20.23 -2.19
C ARG A 55 8.52 19.74 -2.99
N LYS A 56 8.86 18.45 -2.94
CA LYS A 56 9.95 17.86 -3.75
C LYS A 56 9.67 17.93 -5.25
N LEU A 57 8.43 17.68 -5.67
CA LEU A 57 8.01 17.82 -7.06
C LEU A 57 8.04 19.29 -7.53
N GLY A 58 7.58 20.23 -6.69
CA GLY A 58 7.63 21.66 -6.98
C GLY A 58 9.04 22.26 -7.00
N LYS A 59 9.96 21.71 -6.20
CA LYS A 59 11.39 22.10 -6.16
C LYS A 59 12.17 21.70 -7.41
N ALA A 60 11.65 20.82 -8.26
CA ALA A 60 12.32 20.40 -9.49
C ALA A 60 12.25 21.45 -10.62
N ASN A 61 11.57 22.59 -10.39
CA ASN A 61 11.23 23.55 -11.45
C ASN A 61 11.63 25.02 -11.14
N THR A 62 12.55 25.24 -10.20
CA THR A 62 13.16 26.56 -9.87
C THR A 62 14.65 26.41 -9.67
#